data_AF-A0A2P6WBJ9-F1
#
_entry.id   AF-A0A2P6WBJ9-F1
#
_cell.length_a   1.000
_cell.length_b   1.000
_cell.length_c   1.000
_cell.angle_alpha   90.00
_cell.angle_beta   90.00
_cell.angle_gamma   90.00
#
_symmetry.space_group_name_H-M   'P 1'
#
loop_
_entity.id
_entity.type
_entity.pdbx_description
1 polymer ?
#
loop_
_entity_poly.entity_id
_entity_poly.type
_entity_poly.pdbx_seq_one_letter_code
_entity_poly.pdbx_strand_id
1 'polypeptide(L)'
;MVLQLVVSFGYKLVENSWTLAAVLIKYFLVGAVIYALSEREDYFENFKNFIDEYSREAVSVIVLLGFMATVTGLSLKPFATVLSHLTAVVYFGYLFWEF
;
A
#
# COMPACT_ATOMS: atom_id res chain seq x y z
N MET A 1 3.10 -6.34 31.37
CA MET A 1 3.03 -4.90 31.00
C MET A 1 3.79 -4.58 29.72
N VAL A 2 5.10 -4.88 29.63
CA VAL A 2 5.90 -4.64 28.40
C VAL A 2 5.36 -5.39 27.17
N LEU A 3 5.03 -6.68 27.31
CA LEU A 3 4.45 -7.48 26.22
C LEU A 3 3.15 -6.86 25.66
N GLN A 4 2.30 -6.34 26.55
CA GLN A 4 1.01 -5.75 26.19
C GLN A 4 1.20 -4.41 25.46
N LEU A 5 2.20 -3.62 25.84
CA LEU A 5 2.60 -2.40 25.13
C LEU A 5 3.12 -2.72 23.73
N VAL A 6 3.98 -3.73 23.60
CA VAL A 6 4.53 -4.16 22.31
C VAL A 6 3.42 -4.65 21.38
N VAL A 7 2.50 -5.48 21.88
CA VAL A 7 1.36 -5.98 21.09
C VAL A 7 0.41 -4.85 20.70
N SER A 8 0.10 -3.92 21.62
CA SER A 8 -0.76 -2.77 21.31
C SER A 8 -0.12 -1.84 20.28
N PHE A 9 1.19 -1.61 20.37
CA PHE A 9 1.93 -0.84 19.39
C PHE A 9 1.93 -1.54 18.02
N GLY A 10 2.19 -2.84 17.99
CA GLY A 10 2.13 -3.64 16.76
C GLY A 10 0.76 -3.58 16.09
N TYR A 11 -0.32 -3.68 16.87
CA TYR A 11 -1.68 -3.55 16.34
C TYR A 11 -1.92 -2.18 15.70
N LYS A 12 -1.56 -1.09 16.39
CA LYS A 12 -1.68 0.28 15.85
C LYS A 12 -0.83 0.50 14.61
N LEU A 13 0.38 -0.07 14.58
CA LEU A 13 1.26 0.00 13.43
C LEU A 13 0.61 -0.65 12.21
N VAL A 14 0.05 -1.85 12.37
CA VAL A 14 -0.64 -2.57 11.30
C VAL A 14 -1.87 -1.78 10.84
N GLU A 15 -2.69 -1.27 11.76
CA GLU A 15 -3.88 -0.48 11.46
C GLU A 15 -3.55 0.80 10.67
N ASN A 16 -2.50 1.52 11.08
CA ASN A 16 -2.07 2.73 10.39
C ASN A 16 -1.43 2.43 9.05
N SER A 17 -0.65 1.35 8.94
CA SER A 17 -0.07 0.90 7.67
C SER A 17 -1.17 0.50 6.69
N TRP A 18 -2.20 -0.22 7.16
CA TRP A 18 -3.37 -0.58 6.37
C TRP A 18 -4.14 0.65 5.86
N THR A 19 -4.34 1.62 6.75
CA THR A 19 -5.02 2.87 6.41
C THR A 19 -4.25 3.65 5.35
N LEU A 20 -2.93 3.73 5.47
CA LEU A 20 -2.07 4.34 4.46
C LEU A 20 -2.05 3.57 3.16
N ALA A 21 -2.07 2.25 3.20
CA ALA A 21 -2.19 1.44 2.00
C ALA A 21 -3.47 1.75 1.23
N ALA A 22 -4.61 1.83 1.93
CA ALA A 22 -5.89 2.23 1.35
C ALA A 22 -5.85 3.65 0.75
N VAL A 23 -5.07 4.57 1.34
CA VAL A 23 -4.87 5.90 0.78
C VAL A 23 -3.97 5.86 -0.47
N LEU A 24 -2.84 5.16 -0.42
CA LEU A 24 -1.74 5.34 -1.37
C LEU A 24 -1.77 4.38 -2.56
N ILE A 25 -2.24 3.15 -2.40
CA ILE A 25 -2.17 2.11 -3.43
C ILE A 25 -2.85 2.55 -4.73
N LYS A 26 -4.00 3.22 -4.66
CA LYS A 26 -4.68 3.72 -5.85
C LYS A 26 -3.81 4.69 -6.67
N TYR A 27 -3.02 5.54 -6.01
CA TYR A 27 -2.12 6.47 -6.71
C TYR A 27 -0.91 5.73 -7.29
N PHE A 28 -0.41 4.72 -6.58
CA PHE A 28 0.63 3.83 -7.11
C PHE A 28 0.16 3.09 -8.36
N LEU A 29 -1.05 2.51 -8.34
CA LEU A 29 -1.65 1.84 -9.50
C LEU A 29 -1.92 2.80 -10.66
N VAL A 30 -2.36 4.03 -10.39
CA VAL A 30 -2.47 5.05 -11.44
C VAL A 30 -1.09 5.33 -12.06
N GLY A 31 -0.03 5.40 -11.26
CA GLY A 31 1.34 5.49 -11.75
C GLY A 31 1.73 4.34 -12.67
N ALA A 32 1.40 3.11 -12.28
CA ALA A 32 1.63 1.92 -13.10
C ALA A 32 0.87 1.95 -14.43
N VAL A 33 -0.40 2.41 -14.43
CA VAL A 33 -1.19 2.61 -15.65
C VAL A 33 -0.56 3.66 -16.56
N ILE A 34 -0.14 4.81 -16.00
CA ILE A 34 0.50 5.87 -16.78
C ILE A 34 1.82 5.37 -17.40
N TYR A 35 2.62 4.63 -16.63
CA TYR A 35 3.86 4.02 -17.11
C TYR A 35 3.58 3.07 -18.29
N ALA A 36 2.66 2.13 -18.10
CA ALA A 36 2.31 1.14 -19.11
C ALA A 36 1.72 1.76 -20.39
N LEU A 37 0.98 2.88 -20.29
CA LEU A 37 0.48 3.62 -21.46
C LEU A 37 1.57 4.44 -22.17
N SER A 38 2.63 4.81 -21.46
CA SER A 38 3.71 5.64 -22.01
C SER A 38 4.68 4.83 -22.89
N GLU A 39 4.81 3.54 -22.60
CA GLU A 39 5.56 2.62 -23.43
C GLU A 39 4.70 2.09 -24.58
N ARG A 40 5.26 2.05 -25.80
CA ARG A 40 4.52 1.63 -27.02
C ARG A 40 4.41 0.11 -27.17
N GLU A 41 4.91 -0.65 -26.21
CA GLU A 41 4.95 -2.12 -26.19
C GLU A 41 3.73 -2.71 -25.45
N ASP A 42 3.75 -4.00 -25.11
CA ASP A 42 2.62 -4.69 -24.49
C ASP A 42 2.27 -4.05 -23.14
N TYR A 43 1.12 -3.38 -23.10
CA TYR A 43 0.59 -2.69 -21.94
C TYR A 43 0.52 -3.59 -20.70
N PHE A 44 0.10 -4.85 -20.86
CA PHE A 44 -0.11 -5.74 -19.71
C PHE A 44 1.23 -6.19 -19.11
N GLU A 45 2.20 -6.47 -19.96
CA GLU A 45 3.55 -6.85 -19.53
C GLU A 45 4.24 -5.70 -18.81
N ASN A 46 4.17 -4.48 -19.37
CA ASN A 46 4.76 -3.29 -18.76
C ASN A 46 4.08 -2.90 -17.44
N PHE A 47 2.76 -3.04 -17.35
CA PHE A 47 2.05 -2.85 -16.10
C PHE A 47 2.51 -3.85 -15.04
N LYS A 48 2.58 -5.14 -15.39
CA LYS A 48 3.05 -6.18 -14.47
C LYS A 48 4.49 -5.93 -14.03
N ASN A 49 5.40 -5.65 -14.96
CA ASN A 49 6.80 -5.36 -14.67
C ASN A 49 6.94 -4.18 -13.69
N PHE A 50 6.17 -3.12 -13.86
CA PHE A 50 6.16 -2.00 -12.92
C PHE A 50 5.71 -2.44 -11.52
N ILE A 51 4.65 -3.24 -11.41
CA ILE A 51 4.20 -3.74 -10.10
C ILE A 51 5.28 -4.63 -9.47
N ASP A 52 5.84 -5.57 -10.22
CA ASP A 52 6.84 -6.51 -9.72
C ASP A 52 8.12 -5.79 -9.28
N GLU A 53 8.56 -4.77 -10.03
CA GLU A 53 9.76 -3.99 -9.74
C GLU A 53 9.58 -3.06 -8.52
N TYR A 54 8.46 -2.32 -8.43
CA TYR A 54 8.30 -1.25 -7.44
C TYR A 54 7.43 -1.64 -6.23
N SER A 55 6.84 -2.84 -6.21
CA SER A 55 5.93 -3.25 -5.12
C SER A 55 6.63 -3.28 -3.76
N ARG A 56 7.89 -3.73 -3.70
CA ARG A 56 8.64 -3.81 -2.44
C ARG A 56 8.89 -2.43 -1.85
N GLU A 57 9.28 -1.47 -2.68
CA GLU A 57 9.50 -0.07 -2.32
C GLU A 57 8.18 0.56 -1.88
N ALA A 58 7.10 0.34 -2.64
CA ALA A 58 5.77 0.85 -2.30
C ALA A 58 5.30 0.36 -0.93
N VAL A 59 5.42 -0.94 -0.66
CA VAL A 59 5.08 -1.52 0.65
C VAL A 59 5.98 -0.97 1.76
N SER A 60 7.28 -0.84 1.51
CA SER A 60 8.23 -0.30 2.48
C SER A 60 7.88 1.15 2.86
N VAL A 61 7.54 1.99 1.87
CA VAL A 61 7.08 3.37 2.10
C VAL A 61 5.77 3.39 2.90
N ILE A 62 4.81 2.53 2.57
CA ILE A 62 3.54 2.42 3.32
C ILE A 62 3.79 2.08 4.79
N VAL A 63 4.66 1.10 5.07
CA VAL A 63 4.99 0.70 6.45
C VAL A 63 5.74 1.80 7.19
N LEU A 64 6.69 2.48 6.54
CA LEU A 64 7.42 3.61 7.13
C LEU A 64 6.48 4.76 7.48
N LEU A 65 5.56 5.11 6.58
CA LEU A 65 4.55 6.14 6.85
C LEU A 65 3.57 5.67 7.93
N GLY A 66 3.22 4.38 7.98
CA GLY A 66 2.38 3.78 9.03
C GLY A 66 3.02 3.88 10.39
N PHE A 67 4.33 3.66 10.46
CA PHE A 67 5.12 3.88 11.66
C PHE A 67 5.12 5.36 12.07
N MET A 68 5.36 6.28 11.15
CA MET A 68 5.30 7.73 11.44
C MET A 68 3.92 8.15 11.94
N ALA A 69 2.83 7.68 11.32
CA ALA A 69 1.47 7.94 11.77
C ALA A 69 1.22 7.39 13.18
N THR A 70 1.78 6.23 13.49
CA THR A 70 1.67 5.59 14.82
C THR A 70 2.39 6.40 15.89
N VAL A 71 3.60 6.90 15.60
CA VAL A 71 4.40 7.69 16.54
C VAL A 71 3.86 9.11 16.73
N THR A 72 3.39 9.73 15.66
CA THR A 72 2.88 11.12 15.68
C THR A 72 1.41 11.22 16.12
N GLY A 73 0.66 10.11 16.09
CA GLY A 73 -0.78 10.10 16.34
C GLY A 73 -1.60 10.70 15.19
N LEU A 74 -1.02 10.85 14.00
CA LEU A 74 -1.73 11.33 12.82
C LEU A 74 -2.78 10.32 12.36
N SER A 75 -4.03 10.75 12.28
CA SER A 75 -5.12 9.96 11.73
C SER A 75 -5.40 10.38 10.30
N LEU A 76 -5.13 9.48 9.36
CA LEU A 76 -5.50 9.64 7.96
C LEU A 76 -6.81 8.92 7.69
N LYS A 77 -7.65 9.49 6.84
CA LYS A 77 -8.88 8.83 6.37
C LYS A 77 -8.87 8.71 4.85
N PRO A 78 -9.04 7.50 4.30
CA PRO A 78 -9.10 7.33 2.86
C PRO A 78 -10.36 7.98 2.28
N PHE A 79 -10.16 8.82 1.27
CA PHE A 79 -11.25 9.33 0.43
C PHE A 79 -11.88 8.18 -0.36
N ALA A 80 -13.22 8.12 -0.42
CA ALA A 80 -13.96 6.96 -0.92
C ALA A 80 -13.51 5.66 -0.23
N THR A 81 -13.72 5.60 1.10
CA THR A 81 -13.22 4.57 2.01
C THR A 81 -13.37 3.14 1.49
N VAL A 82 -14.58 2.75 1.05
CA VAL A 82 -14.84 1.38 0.56
C VAL A 82 -14.00 1.04 -0.67
N LEU A 83 -13.97 1.92 -1.67
CA LEU A 83 -13.18 1.70 -2.90
C LEU A 83 -11.67 1.67 -2.61
N SER A 84 -11.21 2.54 -1.71
CA SER A 84 -9.82 2.60 -1.28
C SER A 84 -9.37 1.30 -0.61
N HIS A 85 -10.19 0.77 0.31
CA HIS A 85 -9.90 -0.53 0.93
C HIS A 85 -9.98 -1.69 -0.06
N LEU A 86 -10.98 -1.69 -0.95
CA LEU A 86 -11.11 -2.74 -1.96
C LEU A 86 -9.90 -2.74 -2.91
N THR A 87 -9.43 -1.56 -3.32
CA THR A 87 -8.22 -1.43 -4.15
C THR A 87 -7.00 -1.99 -3.42
N ALA A 88 -6.83 -1.67 -2.13
CA ALA A 88 -5.74 -2.21 -1.32
C ALA A 88 -5.84 -3.74 -1.18
N VAL A 89 -7.03 -4.28 -0.94
CA VAL A 89 -7.28 -5.74 -0.87
C VAL A 89 -6.91 -6.42 -2.17
N VAL A 90 -7.34 -5.87 -3.32
CA VAL A 90 -7.02 -6.45 -4.63
C VAL A 90 -5.52 -6.42 -4.88
N TYR A 91 -4.85 -5.30 -4.61
CA TYR A 91 -3.41 -5.16 -4.78
C TYR A 91 -2.61 -6.14 -3.91
N PHE A 92 -2.90 -6.19 -2.61
CA PHE A 92 -2.19 -7.11 -1.71
C PHE A 92 -2.55 -8.58 -1.97
N GLY A 93 -3.78 -8.86 -2.41
CA GLY A 93 -4.18 -10.20 -2.84
C GLY A 93 -3.41 -10.64 -4.09
N TYR A 94 -3.17 -9.73 -5.04
CA TYR A 94 -2.30 -9.97 -6.18
C TYR A 94 -0.86 -10.26 -5.73
N LEU A 95 -0.26 -9.40 -4.89
CA LEU A 95 1.10 -9.61 -4.39
C LEU A 95 1.24 -10.93 -3.61
N PHE A 96 0.23 -11.32 -2.84
CA PHE A 96 0.24 -12.61 -2.12
C PHE A 96 0.19 -13.83 -3.04
N TRP A 97 -0.41 -13.69 -4.23
CA TRP A 97 -0.47 -14.78 -5.19
C TRP A 97 0.83 -14.92 -5.99
N GLU A 98 1.45 -13.79 -6.30
CA GLU A 98 2.61 -13.74 -7.20
C GLU A 98 3.97 -13.93 -6.49
N PHE A 99 4.02 -13.75 -5.16
CA PHE A 99 5.20 -13.93 -4.30
C PHE A 99 4.98 -14.97 -3.21
#